data_AF-A0A1H6FTE9-F1
#
_entry.id   AF-A0A1H6FTE9-F1
#
_cell.length_a   1.000
_cell.length_b   1.000
_cell.length_c   1.000
_cell.angle_alpha   90.00
_cell.angle_beta   90.00
_cell.angle_gamma   90.00
#
_symmetry.space_group_name_H-M   'P 1'
#
loop_
_entity.id
_entity.type
_entity.pdbx_description
1 polymer ?
#
loop_
_entity_poly.entity_id
_entity_poly.type
_entity_poly.pdbx_seq_one_letter_code
_entity_poly.pdbx_strand_id
1 'polypeptide(L)'
;MTRFLLIMASVLTIGAATLSLQSFGAQSVEAASPRGPVNGLLILPDGSTFVAAEGSLAREIAEWLASREGTDAVFSFTAFVEDQPKLTSIGLGQAADVATILRGAPAASIEIAGDEAQAKALAHLLDDRGIAGDRMKVVPAAGLGSVTLRISRGSTAPLITAKS
;
A
#
# COMPACT_ATOMS: atom_id res chain seq x y z
N MET A 1 -46.43 49.07 -25.81
CA MET A 1 -46.01 48.46 -24.52
C MET A 1 -45.91 46.96 -24.76
N THR A 2 -44.76 46.55 -25.29
CA THR A 2 -43.59 46.09 -24.50
C THR A 2 -43.68 44.56 -24.40
N ARG A 3 -43.38 43.83 -25.48
CA ARG A 3 -41.99 43.43 -25.88
C ARG A 3 -41.13 42.84 -24.74
N PHE A 4 -41.70 42.60 -23.57
CA PHE A 4 -41.04 42.04 -22.40
C PHE A 4 -41.60 40.67 -21.97
N LEU A 5 -42.64 40.18 -22.63
CA LEU A 5 -43.29 38.89 -22.30
C LEU A 5 -42.75 37.69 -23.10
N LEU A 6 -41.66 37.87 -23.85
CA LEU A 6 -41.09 36.86 -24.74
C LEU A 6 -39.58 36.61 -24.49
N ILE A 7 -39.04 37.06 -23.35
CA ILE A 7 -37.65 36.81 -22.90
C ILE A 7 -37.64 36.16 -21.50
N MET A 8 -38.64 35.33 -21.19
CA MET A 8 -38.60 34.41 -20.05
C MET A 8 -38.98 32.98 -20.47
N ALA A 9 -38.72 32.67 -21.73
CA ALA A 9 -38.62 31.31 -22.22
C ALA A 9 -37.14 31.07 -22.53
N SER A 10 -36.34 30.55 -21.58
CA SER A 10 -35.07 29.83 -21.84
C SER A 10 -34.22 29.50 -20.59
N VAL A 11 -34.78 29.30 -19.38
CA VAL A 11 -33.97 28.70 -18.28
C VAL A 11 -34.84 27.84 -17.35
N LEU A 12 -35.42 26.74 -17.84
CA LEU A 12 -35.94 25.71 -16.93
C LEU A 12 -36.12 24.34 -17.59
N THR A 13 -35.06 23.77 -18.17
CA THR A 13 -35.17 22.39 -18.70
C THR A 13 -33.82 21.67 -18.81
N ILE A 14 -33.04 21.62 -17.73
CA ILE A 14 -31.95 20.62 -17.61
C ILE A 14 -31.89 20.16 -16.15
N GLY A 15 -32.67 19.16 -15.79
CA GLY A 15 -32.73 18.66 -14.41
C GLY A 15 -33.55 17.40 -14.23
N ALA A 16 -33.42 16.42 -15.14
CA ALA A 16 -34.12 15.13 -15.01
C ALA A 16 -33.44 13.97 -15.77
N ALA A 17 -32.10 13.94 -15.85
CA ALA A 17 -31.40 12.85 -16.55
C ALA A 17 -30.17 12.27 -15.82
N THR A 18 -29.94 12.58 -14.53
CA THR A 18 -28.80 12.01 -13.78
C THR A 18 -29.19 11.00 -12.70
N LEU A 19 -30.49 10.82 -12.37
CA LEU A 19 -30.92 9.87 -11.35
C LEU A 19 -31.09 8.43 -11.85
N SER A 20 -30.98 8.17 -13.15
CA SER A 20 -31.15 6.83 -13.72
C SER A 20 -29.85 6.02 -13.87
N LEU A 21 -28.68 6.61 -13.56
CA LEU A 21 -27.38 5.92 -13.61
C LEU A 21 -26.89 5.42 -12.24
N GLN A 22 -27.61 5.72 -11.15
CA GLN A 22 -27.32 5.17 -9.81
C GLN A 22 -27.99 3.80 -9.55
N SER A 23 -28.74 3.28 -10.52
CA SER A 23 -29.42 1.97 -10.43
C SER A 23 -28.87 0.95 -11.42
N PHE A 24 -27.58 1.05 -11.77
CA PHE A 24 -26.86 0.02 -12.50
C PHE A 24 -25.77 -0.56 -11.60
N GLY A 25 -26.11 -1.64 -10.91
CA GLY A 25 -25.12 -2.50 -10.28
C GLY A 25 -24.73 -2.15 -8.85
N ALA A 26 -25.69 -1.85 -7.97
CA ALA A 26 -25.53 -2.26 -6.58
C ALA A 26 -25.68 -3.80 -6.50
N GLN A 27 -24.75 -4.53 -7.15
CA GLN A 27 -24.37 -5.81 -6.58
C GLN A 27 -23.75 -5.42 -5.25
N SER A 28 -24.52 -5.60 -4.18
CA SER A 28 -23.94 -5.79 -2.87
C SER A 28 -22.91 -6.89 -3.06
N VAL A 29 -21.64 -6.49 -3.21
CA VAL A 29 -20.53 -7.39 -2.94
C VAL A 29 -20.71 -7.66 -1.45
N GLU A 30 -21.51 -8.67 -1.16
CA GLU A 30 -21.44 -9.35 0.11
C GLU A 30 -19.98 -9.77 0.20
N ALA A 31 -19.21 -9.00 0.97
CA ALA A 31 -17.85 -9.35 1.31
C ALA A 31 -17.94 -10.79 1.78
N ALA A 32 -17.36 -11.71 1.00
CA ALA A 32 -17.44 -13.13 1.27
C ALA A 32 -17.13 -13.31 2.75
N SER A 33 -18.11 -13.78 3.54
CA SER A 33 -17.92 -13.95 4.98
C SER A 33 -16.62 -14.74 5.16
N PRO A 34 -15.68 -14.26 5.98
CA PRO A 34 -14.38 -14.90 6.11
C PRO A 34 -14.61 -16.37 6.51
N ARG A 35 -14.38 -17.28 5.56
CA ARG A 35 -14.51 -18.72 5.76
C ARG A 35 -13.28 -19.18 6.53
N GLY A 36 -13.33 -19.04 7.85
CA GLY A 36 -12.30 -19.54 8.76
C GLY A 36 -12.21 -18.68 10.03
N PRO A 37 -11.62 -19.21 11.12
CA PRO A 37 -11.26 -18.39 12.26
C PRO A 37 -10.45 -17.19 11.78
N VAL A 38 -10.74 -16.01 12.31
CA VAL A 38 -10.12 -14.72 11.95
C VAL A 38 -8.68 -14.64 12.50
N ASN A 39 -7.90 -15.72 12.38
CA ASN A 39 -6.51 -15.78 12.82
C ASN A 39 -5.59 -14.96 11.89
N GLY A 40 -6.08 -14.48 10.75
CA GLY A 40 -5.34 -13.67 9.78
C GLY A 40 -5.39 -12.15 9.98
N LEU A 41 -6.21 -11.64 10.90
CA LEU A 41 -6.42 -10.19 11.06
C LEU A 41 -5.32 -9.55 11.93
N LEU A 42 -4.72 -8.49 11.41
CA LEU A 42 -3.62 -7.72 12.02
C LEU A 42 -4.01 -6.24 12.08
N ILE A 43 -3.51 -5.54 13.10
CA ILE A 43 -3.65 -4.08 13.21
C ILE A 43 -2.30 -3.44 12.90
N LEU A 44 -2.28 -2.56 11.89
CA LEU A 44 -1.08 -1.81 11.51
C LEU A 44 -0.87 -0.59 12.43
N PRO A 45 0.33 0.02 12.43
CA PRO A 45 0.63 1.15 13.32
C PRO A 45 -0.29 2.38 13.18
N ASP A 46 -0.90 2.59 12.02
CA ASP A 46 -1.89 3.63 11.75
C ASP A 46 -3.32 3.28 12.24
N GLY A 47 -3.51 2.08 12.81
CA GLY A 47 -4.80 1.57 13.27
C GLY A 47 -5.64 0.89 12.19
N SER A 48 -5.16 0.84 10.94
CA SER A 48 -5.84 0.11 9.87
C SER A 48 -5.72 -1.41 10.06
N THR A 49 -6.67 -2.16 9.50
CA THR A 49 -6.66 -3.62 9.55
C THR A 49 -6.07 -4.22 8.29
N PHE A 50 -5.22 -5.22 8.44
CA PHE A 50 -4.62 -5.98 7.34
C PHE A 50 -4.86 -7.48 7.53
N VAL A 51 -5.03 -8.23 6.45
CA VAL A 51 -5.20 -9.69 6.51
C VAL A 51 -4.05 -10.36 5.81
N ALA A 52 -3.34 -11.22 6.53
CA ALA A 52 -2.21 -11.97 5.99
C ALA A 52 -2.27 -13.44 6.43
N ALA A 53 -1.85 -14.34 5.54
CA ALA A 53 -1.72 -15.75 5.86
C ALA A 53 -0.61 -15.98 6.90
N GLU A 54 -0.80 -16.97 7.77
CA GLU A 54 0.24 -17.41 8.71
C GLU A 54 1.50 -17.87 7.97
N GLY A 55 2.67 -17.48 8.49
CA GLY A 55 3.97 -17.77 7.86
C GLY A 55 4.26 -17.01 6.57
N SER A 56 3.42 -16.03 6.19
CA SER A 56 3.73 -15.14 5.06
C SER A 56 4.65 -14.00 5.48
N LEU A 57 5.52 -13.58 4.55
CA LEU A 57 6.38 -12.39 4.72
C LEU A 57 5.59 -11.16 5.20
N ALA A 58 4.40 -10.94 4.62
CA ALA A 58 3.54 -9.83 4.97
C ALA A 58 3.10 -9.89 6.45
N ARG A 59 2.75 -11.09 6.93
CA ARG A 59 2.40 -11.27 8.34
C ARG A 59 3.57 -11.00 9.27
N GLU A 60 4.75 -11.55 8.96
CA GLU A 60 5.96 -11.36 9.77
C GLU A 60 6.31 -9.87 9.93
N ILE A 61 6.26 -9.10 8.84
CA ILE A 61 6.54 -7.66 8.85
C ILE A 61 5.48 -6.93 9.69
N ALA A 62 4.19 -7.22 9.49
CA ALA A 62 3.11 -6.57 10.19
C ALA A 62 3.15 -6.85 11.70
N GLU A 63 3.38 -8.11 12.11
CA GLU A 63 3.52 -8.49 13.51
C GLU A 63 4.74 -7.81 14.16
N TRP A 64 5.88 -7.76 13.47
CA TRP A 64 7.06 -7.05 13.98
C TRP A 64 6.83 -5.54 14.12
N LEU A 65 6.12 -4.92 13.19
CA LEU A 65 5.75 -3.50 13.30
C LEU A 65 4.81 -3.27 14.48
N ALA A 66 3.90 -4.21 14.76
CA ALA A 66 2.96 -4.14 15.88
C ALA A 66 3.60 -4.42 17.25
N SER A 67 4.60 -5.31 17.33
CA SER A 67 5.22 -5.72 18.61
C SER A 67 6.04 -4.61 19.29
N ARG A 68 6.44 -3.58 18.53
CA ARG A 68 7.32 -2.47 18.99
C ARG A 68 8.68 -2.92 19.54
N GLU A 69 9.09 -4.16 19.32
CA GLU A 69 10.38 -4.67 19.76
C GLU A 69 11.48 -4.41 18.72
N GLY A 70 12.67 -3.98 19.17
CA GLY A 70 13.82 -3.65 18.32
C GLY A 70 13.63 -2.38 17.49
N THR A 71 14.68 -1.90 16.81
CA THR A 71 14.60 -0.73 15.91
C THR A 71 14.54 -1.15 14.44
N ASP A 72 15.22 -2.25 14.12
CA ASP A 72 15.36 -2.81 12.78
C ASP A 72 15.00 -4.29 12.79
N ALA A 73 14.44 -4.77 11.68
CA ALA A 73 14.30 -6.19 11.38
C ALA A 73 14.68 -6.47 9.94
N VAL A 74 15.10 -7.70 9.68
CA VAL A 74 15.55 -8.16 8.36
C VAL A 74 14.65 -9.30 7.90
N PHE A 75 14.18 -9.20 6.67
CA PHE A 75 13.27 -10.16 6.05
C PHE A 75 13.78 -10.56 4.67
N SER A 76 13.46 -11.79 4.24
CA SER A 76 13.83 -12.31 2.93
C SER A 76 12.68 -12.15 1.94
N PHE A 77 12.96 -11.53 0.80
CA PHE A 77 12.03 -11.39 -0.31
C PHE A 77 12.53 -12.24 -1.49
N THR A 78 11.85 -13.36 -1.73
CA THR A 78 12.21 -14.35 -2.77
C THR A 78 11.04 -14.55 -3.72
N ALA A 79 10.85 -13.59 -4.63
CA ALA A 79 9.68 -13.59 -5.50
C ALA A 79 9.95 -13.11 -6.94
N PHE A 80 11.22 -13.08 -7.32
CA PHE A 80 11.66 -12.78 -8.67
C PHE A 80 11.61 -14.02 -9.56
N VAL A 81 11.44 -13.78 -10.86
CA VAL A 81 11.76 -14.77 -11.89
C VAL A 81 13.27 -15.01 -11.86
N GLU A 82 13.67 -16.26 -12.00
CA GLU A 82 15.08 -16.68 -11.99
C GLU A 82 15.91 -15.83 -12.97
N ASP A 83 17.01 -15.29 -12.48
CA ASP A 83 17.97 -14.45 -13.20
C ASP A 83 17.37 -13.22 -13.94
N GLN A 84 16.18 -12.77 -13.53
CA GLN A 84 15.53 -11.61 -14.14
C GLN A 84 15.10 -10.58 -13.08
N PRO A 85 15.21 -9.28 -13.38
CA PRO A 85 14.66 -8.21 -12.56
C PRO A 85 13.14 -8.06 -12.78
N LYS A 86 12.43 -9.19 -12.77
CA LYS A 86 10.97 -9.27 -12.94
C LYS A 86 10.39 -10.08 -11.82
N LEU A 87 9.34 -9.57 -11.21
CA LEU A 87 8.60 -10.31 -10.19
C LEU A 87 7.68 -11.34 -10.84
N THR A 88 7.53 -12.47 -10.15
CA THR A 88 6.45 -13.42 -10.44
C THR A 88 5.09 -12.79 -10.07
N SER A 89 3.99 -13.40 -10.51
CA SER A 89 2.64 -12.95 -10.10
C SER A 89 2.47 -12.95 -8.57
N ILE A 90 3.09 -13.93 -7.89
CA ILE A 90 3.12 -14.02 -6.43
C ILE A 90 3.95 -12.85 -5.86
N GLY A 91 5.10 -12.56 -6.45
CA GLY A 91 5.95 -11.45 -6.05
C GLY A 91 5.32 -10.08 -6.19
N LEU A 92 4.47 -9.89 -7.21
CA LEU A 92 3.67 -8.66 -7.34
C LEU A 92 2.64 -8.52 -6.21
N GLY A 93 2.02 -9.62 -5.80
CA GLY A 93 1.13 -9.66 -4.63
C GLY A 93 1.88 -9.34 -3.34
N GLN A 94 2.99 -10.02 -3.10
CA GLN A 94 3.83 -9.80 -1.92
C GLN A 94 4.38 -8.37 -1.85
N ALA A 95 4.83 -7.80 -2.97
CA ALA A 95 5.27 -6.40 -3.01
C ALA A 95 4.11 -5.43 -2.72
N ALA A 96 2.89 -5.74 -3.16
CA ALA A 96 1.69 -4.95 -2.84
C ALA A 96 1.32 -5.02 -1.35
N ASP A 97 1.46 -6.19 -0.75
CA ASP A 97 1.24 -6.39 0.69
C ASP A 97 2.27 -5.60 1.51
N VAL A 98 3.57 -5.70 1.15
CA VAL A 98 4.64 -4.91 1.78
C VAL A 98 4.36 -3.41 1.68
N ALA A 99 3.96 -2.92 0.50
CA ALA A 99 3.58 -1.52 0.33
C ALA A 99 2.39 -1.13 1.21
N THR A 100 1.38 -1.98 1.32
CA THR A 100 0.21 -1.71 2.18
C THR A 100 0.60 -1.60 3.65
N ILE A 101 1.45 -2.51 4.12
CA ILE A 101 1.97 -2.50 5.49
C ILE A 101 2.81 -1.25 5.77
N LEU A 102 3.72 -0.88 4.85
CA LEU A 102 4.57 0.31 5.00
C LEU A 102 3.79 1.63 4.92
N ARG A 103 2.65 1.67 4.22
CA ARG A 103 1.73 2.82 4.27
C ARG A 103 1.07 2.93 5.65
N GLY A 104 0.69 1.82 6.25
CA GLY A 104 0.19 1.79 7.62
C GLY A 104 1.26 2.06 8.69
N ALA A 105 2.53 2.16 8.29
CA ALA A 105 3.66 2.51 9.15
C ALA A 105 4.46 3.68 8.56
N PRO A 106 3.92 4.92 8.55
CA PRO A 106 4.53 6.05 7.82
C PRO A 106 5.91 6.46 8.34
N ALA A 107 6.23 6.17 9.60
CA ALA A 107 7.55 6.42 10.18
C ALA A 107 8.60 5.39 9.73
N ALA A 108 8.19 4.23 9.21
CA ALA A 108 9.11 3.17 8.84
C ALA A 108 9.86 3.49 7.54
N SER A 109 11.13 3.14 7.48
CA SER A 109 11.95 3.17 6.26
C SER A 109 12.39 1.75 5.89
N ILE A 110 12.71 1.53 4.62
CA ILE A 110 13.10 0.23 4.09
C ILE A 110 14.42 0.33 3.31
N GLU A 111 15.35 -0.55 3.63
CA GLU A 111 16.55 -0.81 2.85
C GLU A 111 16.37 -2.11 2.06
N ILE A 112 16.59 -2.05 0.76
CA ILE A 112 16.37 -3.12 -0.21
C ILE A 112 17.75 -3.54 -0.71
N ALA A 113 18.25 -4.66 -0.22
CA ALA A 113 19.58 -5.17 -0.53
C ALA A 113 19.52 -6.41 -1.43
N GLY A 114 20.22 -6.40 -2.55
CA GLY A 114 20.26 -7.54 -3.49
C GLY A 114 20.90 -7.15 -4.82
N ASP A 115 20.71 -7.98 -5.84
CA ASP A 115 21.07 -7.61 -7.22
C ASP A 115 20.51 -6.22 -7.56
N GLU A 116 21.33 -5.38 -8.20
CA GLU A 116 20.99 -3.97 -8.41
C GLU A 116 19.73 -3.80 -9.26
N ALA A 117 19.55 -4.64 -10.29
CA ALA A 117 18.38 -4.55 -11.16
C ALA A 117 17.12 -5.04 -10.45
N GLN A 118 17.22 -6.12 -9.67
CA GLN A 118 16.11 -6.65 -8.86
C GLN A 118 15.69 -5.68 -7.75
N ALA A 119 16.65 -5.13 -7.00
CA ALA A 119 16.39 -4.19 -5.92
C ALA A 119 15.76 -2.89 -6.44
N LYS A 120 16.24 -2.36 -7.58
CA LYS A 120 15.61 -1.21 -8.25
C LYS A 120 14.20 -1.51 -8.74
N ALA A 121 13.97 -2.69 -9.32
CA ALA A 121 12.64 -3.09 -9.78
C ALA A 121 11.63 -3.14 -8.62
N LEU A 122 12.02 -3.68 -7.47
CA LEU A 122 11.17 -3.67 -6.27
C LEU A 122 10.95 -2.25 -5.74
N ALA A 123 12.01 -1.44 -5.66
CA ALA A 123 11.90 -0.04 -5.22
C ALA A 123 10.91 0.77 -6.08
N HIS A 124 10.99 0.64 -7.41
CA HIS A 124 10.06 1.30 -8.33
C HIS A 124 8.60 0.87 -8.10
N LEU A 125 8.36 -0.42 -7.83
CA LEU A 125 7.01 -0.90 -7.58
C LEU A 125 6.42 -0.47 -6.23
N LEU A 126 7.28 -0.23 -5.24
CA LEU A 126 6.88 0.36 -3.97
C LEU A 126 6.58 1.86 -4.13
N ASP A 127 7.38 2.56 -4.94
CA ASP A 127 7.16 3.97 -5.31
C ASP A 127 5.82 4.16 -6.05
N ASP A 128 5.56 3.33 -7.07
CA ASP A 128 4.28 3.31 -7.81
C ASP A 128 3.07 3.04 -6.89
N ARG A 129 3.30 2.44 -5.72
CA ARG A 129 2.28 2.15 -4.70
C ARG A 129 2.23 3.20 -3.59
N GLY A 130 2.96 4.30 -3.71
CA GLY A 130 2.91 5.44 -2.80
C GLY A 130 3.83 5.32 -1.59
N ILE A 131 4.88 4.50 -1.65
CA ILE A 131 5.99 4.58 -0.69
C ILE A 131 6.98 5.60 -1.20
N ALA A 132 7.16 6.69 -0.47
CA ALA A 132 8.05 7.77 -0.91
C ALA A 132 9.51 7.30 -1.01
N GLY A 133 10.19 7.71 -2.09
CA GLY A 133 11.57 7.32 -2.37
C GLY A 133 12.60 7.68 -1.30
N ASP A 134 12.35 8.72 -0.48
CA ASP A 134 13.21 9.10 0.65
C ASP A 134 13.14 8.10 1.82
N ARG A 135 12.06 7.30 1.89
CA ARG A 135 11.91 6.20 2.85
C ARG A 135 12.55 4.90 2.35
N MET A 136 13.06 4.88 1.13
CA MET A 136 13.61 3.70 0.48
C MET A 136 15.10 3.89 0.19
N LYS A 137 15.89 2.86 0.50
CA LYS A 137 17.31 2.83 0.18
C LYS A 137 17.65 1.55 -0.55
N VAL A 138 18.15 1.66 -1.78
CA VAL A 138 18.63 0.50 -2.55
C VAL A 138 20.12 0.30 -2.26
N VAL A 139 20.48 -0.91 -1.84
CA VAL A 139 21.87 -1.30 -1.56
C VAL A 139 22.25 -2.47 -2.47
N PRO A 140 23.18 -2.27 -3.43
CA PRO A 140 23.67 -3.39 -4.24
C PRO A 140 24.35 -4.43 -3.35
N ALA A 141 23.93 -5.68 -3.46
CA ALA A 141 24.49 -6.82 -2.73
C ALA A 141 24.60 -8.04 -3.67
N ALA A 142 25.55 -8.93 -3.39
CA ALA A 142 25.72 -10.15 -4.17
C ALA A 142 24.57 -11.14 -3.87
N GLY A 143 23.87 -11.59 -4.91
CA GLY A 143 22.79 -12.57 -4.81
C GLY A 143 21.72 -12.34 -5.87
N LEU A 144 21.49 -13.34 -6.73
CA LEU A 144 20.43 -13.32 -7.73
C LEU A 144 19.22 -14.08 -7.19
N GLY A 145 18.02 -13.52 -7.41
CA GLY A 145 16.75 -14.16 -7.08
C GLY A 145 16.28 -13.98 -5.63
N SER A 146 17.10 -13.40 -4.77
CA SER A 146 16.71 -13.01 -3.41
C SER A 146 17.10 -11.57 -3.11
N VAL A 147 16.16 -10.86 -2.50
CA VAL A 147 16.36 -9.50 -2.00
C VAL A 147 16.13 -9.52 -0.51
N THR A 148 17.04 -8.93 0.24
CA THR A 148 16.92 -8.73 1.68
C THR A 148 16.23 -7.39 1.92
N LEU A 149 15.18 -7.40 2.74
CA LEU A 149 14.49 -6.19 3.18
C LEU A 149 14.86 -5.92 4.62
N ARG A 150 15.59 -4.84 4.87
CA ARG A 150 15.81 -4.34 6.23
C ARG A 150 14.84 -3.19 6.48
N ILE A 151 13.89 -3.40 7.39
CA ILE A 151 12.90 -2.38 7.73
C ILE A 151 13.30 -1.77 9.07
N SER A 152 13.41 -0.45 9.08
CA SER A 152 13.61 0.36 10.29
C SER A 152 12.29 0.98 10.67
N ARG A 153 11.85 0.87 11.93
CA ARG A 153 10.54 1.40 12.36
C ARG A 153 10.47 2.94 12.32
N GLY A 154 11.64 3.59 12.30
CA GLY A 154 11.79 5.03 12.45
C GLY A 154 11.41 5.51 13.85
N SER A 155 11.74 6.75 14.16
CA SER A 155 11.34 7.37 15.42
C SER A 155 9.94 7.95 15.28
N THR A 156 9.00 7.51 16.13
CA THR A 156 7.68 8.13 16.29
C THR A 156 7.73 9.34 17.23
N ALA A 157 8.90 9.97 17.41
CA ALA A 157 8.99 11.17 18.22
C ALA A 157 8.12 12.26 17.57
N PRO A 158 7.17 12.87 18.29
CA PRO A 158 6.43 14.00 17.75
C PRO A 158 7.44 15.07 17.37
N LEU A 159 7.34 15.61 16.15
CA LEU A 159 8.03 16.82 15.73
C LEU A 159 7.49 18.00 16.54
N ILE A 160 7.73 18.03 17.85
CA ILE A 160 7.64 19.26 18.62
C ILE A 160 8.93 19.99 18.30
N THR A 161 8.88 20.82 17.26
CA THR A 161 9.86 21.89 17.05
C THR A 161 9.80 22.81 18.27
N ALA A 162 10.60 22.50 19.29
CA ALA A 162 10.87 23.45 20.37
C ALA A 162 11.76 24.55 19.77
N LYS A 163 11.13 25.65 19.36
CA LYS A 163 11.79 26.94 19.29
C LYS A 163 11.99 27.41 20.73
N SER A 164 13.23 27.48 21.18
CA SER A 164 13.67 28.38 22.25
C SER A 164 14.50 29.49 21.64
#